data_AF-A0A9P6S5I3-F1
#
_entry.id   AF-A0A9P6S5I3-F1
#
_cell.length_a   1.000
_cell.length_b   1.000
_cell.length_c   1.000
_cell.angle_alpha   90.00
_cell.angle_beta   90.00
_cell.angle_gamma   90.00
#
_symmetry.space_group_name_H-M   'P 1'
#
loop_
_entity.id
_entity.type
_entity.pdbx_description
1 polymer ?
#
loop_
_entity_poly.entity_id
_entity_poly.type
_entity_poly.pdbx_seq_one_letter_code
_entity_poly.pdbx_strand_id
1 'polypeptide(L)'
;MDAFSGLFEIDDVELVRRPPLFNLRELNRTRDELVNEFIHFTFHPNKRFYKPMDKLIDFVEQDPLTKKFSQMCPPPLPPTVDISHYDYVKPCSPIQMKHLRLFNRKPRDMPQKYDHAFRRAVQHVTALMALPEKLPMPTKTTLSTVRYDGSKFAGMDYARLKLKTREDAHPRALNDAGVVWDTLLKGESALPHDTRLGGKGKLIERGKGGMHGKVDADTDNISMGRLILMLSHRDLLILGALEQPLTKSYLEDRWPIHIGQSWYHGGSEQFVNKMTRHEVYHCFDAKKFDAAIDGWLVKEALLVLREQFVDGMNEKYDTLWSFVYDSLVEVIICRDDGIRMQKHVGTTSGNCFNTLVQSIITMFLGYTALIFKANEHLGSIGIENVLIECEIEVLGDDMVMALKTPWVYLTKETLAEVVHDCFNIDWSGRKSFSTRQLMDDSLPGTVPFKGVQFLGTYFRHQRWNESPYARKIVVPYRPFQETYLSLLFPKYGDHTPGNSWLRAIGLYMNGAGNPETQIWLEKYLDYLETIPFDRPTAWPRSMERMVTRDFWNIGHLPPLPRRITIEQWYRLAVLPRDPED
;
A
#
# COMPACT_ATOMS: atom_id res chain seq x y z
N MET A 1 -19.82 -23.55 -70.07
CA MET A 1 -19.97 -22.39 -70.96
C MET A 1 -20.50 -21.25 -70.13
N ASP A 2 -19.55 -20.40 -69.74
CA ASP A 2 -19.60 -18.93 -69.74
C ASP A 2 -20.76 -18.12 -69.14
N ALA A 3 -20.27 -17.00 -68.59
CA ALA A 3 -20.87 -15.67 -68.44
C ALA A 3 -21.57 -15.39 -67.10
N PHE A 4 -20.92 -14.67 -66.18
CA PHE A 4 -20.82 -13.18 -66.09
C PHE A 4 -22.22 -12.57 -65.80
N SER A 5 -22.45 -11.62 -64.91
CA SER A 5 -21.63 -10.77 -64.04
C SER A 5 -22.61 -9.81 -63.36
N GLY A 6 -22.43 -9.47 -62.09
CA GLY A 6 -23.25 -8.45 -61.46
C GLY A 6 -22.75 -8.04 -60.08
N LEU A 7 -21.82 -7.08 -60.09
CA LEU A 7 -21.81 -5.91 -59.20
C LEU A 7 -21.80 -6.13 -57.68
N PHE A 8 -20.60 -6.14 -57.10
CA PHE A 8 -20.36 -5.42 -55.84
C PHE A 8 -19.20 -4.46 -56.07
N GLU A 9 -19.53 -3.17 -56.08
CA GLU A 9 -18.57 -2.07 -56.03
C GLU A 9 -17.71 -2.23 -54.78
N ILE A 10 -16.40 -2.34 -55.01
CA ILE A 10 -15.38 -2.21 -53.99
C ILE A 10 -15.12 -0.71 -53.88
N ASP A 11 -15.72 -0.08 -52.88
CA ASP A 11 -15.20 1.19 -52.38
C ASP A 11 -13.98 0.88 -51.51
N ASP A 12 -12.82 1.06 -52.14
CA ASP A 12 -11.57 1.36 -51.47
C ASP A 12 -11.75 2.60 -50.59
N VAL A 13 -11.37 2.47 -49.32
CA VAL A 13 -10.74 3.45 -48.41
C VAL A 13 -11.34 3.33 -47.01
N GLU A 14 -10.96 2.26 -46.32
CA GLU A 14 -10.48 2.41 -44.96
C GLU A 14 -9.27 1.50 -44.78
N LEU A 15 -8.10 2.08 -45.06
CA LEU A 15 -6.83 1.56 -44.58
C LEU A 15 -6.96 1.36 -43.07
N VAL A 16 -7.29 0.12 -42.69
CA VAL A 16 -7.05 -0.40 -41.35
C VAL A 16 -5.58 -0.10 -41.08
N ARG A 17 -5.34 0.93 -40.26
CA ARG A 17 -4.01 1.27 -39.75
C ARG A 17 -3.46 0.01 -39.11
N ARG A 18 -2.65 -0.73 -39.87
CA ARG A 18 -1.76 -1.74 -39.32
C ARG A 18 -1.03 -1.04 -38.16
N PRO A 19 -0.98 -1.63 -36.96
CA PRO A 19 -0.16 -1.07 -35.89
C PRO A 19 1.24 -0.83 -36.49
N PRO A 20 1.88 0.32 -36.19
CA PRO A 20 3.17 0.64 -36.79
C PRO A 20 4.08 -0.57 -36.64
N LEU A 21 4.65 -1.02 -37.76
CA LEU A 21 5.59 -2.14 -37.82
C LEU A 21 6.60 -1.96 -36.69
N PHE A 22 6.57 -2.90 -35.74
CA PHE A 22 7.39 -2.88 -34.56
C PHE A 22 8.86 -2.79 -34.97
N ASN A 23 9.51 -1.67 -34.66
CA ASN A 23 10.90 -1.44 -35.05
C ASN A 23 11.82 -2.22 -34.10
N LEU A 24 12.17 -3.45 -34.47
CA LEU A 24 13.09 -4.31 -33.72
C LEU A 24 14.43 -3.61 -33.43
N ARG A 25 14.91 -2.74 -34.32
CA ARG A 25 16.14 -1.96 -34.09
C ARG A 25 15.96 -0.95 -32.96
N GLU A 26 14.81 -0.27 -32.90
CA GLU A 26 14.51 0.67 -31.83
C GLU A 26 14.36 -0.07 -30.48
N LEU A 27 13.70 -1.23 -30.46
CA LEU A 27 13.59 -2.04 -29.25
C LEU A 27 14.97 -2.49 -28.75
N ASN A 28 15.83 -2.99 -29.65
CA ASN A 28 17.17 -3.42 -29.28
C ASN A 28 18.01 -2.24 -28.77
N ARG A 29 17.96 -1.09 -29.44
CA ARG A 29 18.61 0.13 -28.96
C ARG A 29 18.14 0.53 -27.56
N THR A 30 16.82 0.55 -27.32
CA THR A 30 16.27 0.85 -26.00
C THR A 30 16.67 -0.18 -24.97
N ARG A 31 16.75 -1.46 -25.33
CA ARG A 31 17.28 -2.50 -24.44
C ARG A 31 18.74 -2.23 -24.08
N ASP A 32 19.58 -1.90 -25.05
CA ASP A 32 21.00 -1.62 -24.82
C ASP A 32 21.20 -0.40 -23.92
N GLU A 33 20.41 0.66 -24.10
CA GLU A 33 20.36 1.83 -23.21
C GLU A 33 20.01 1.43 -21.77
N LEU A 34 18.99 0.58 -21.59
CA LEU A 34 18.57 0.12 -20.27
C LEU A 34 19.58 -0.82 -19.62
N VAL A 35 20.30 -1.64 -20.38
CA VAL A 35 21.37 -2.50 -19.85
C VAL A 35 22.46 -1.65 -19.20
N ASN A 36 22.78 -0.51 -19.79
CA ASN A 36 23.74 0.44 -19.23
C ASN A 36 23.18 1.22 -18.03
N GLU A 37 21.87 1.50 -18.02
CA GLU A 37 21.21 2.21 -16.91
C GLU A 37 21.00 1.30 -15.68
N PHE A 38 20.55 0.07 -15.89
CA PHE A 38 20.14 -0.89 -14.85
C PHE A 38 21.18 -2.00 -14.67
N ILE A 39 22.42 -1.61 -14.35
CA ILE A 39 23.58 -2.50 -14.23
C ILE A 39 23.44 -3.64 -13.22
N HIS A 40 22.54 -3.53 -12.25
CA HIS A 40 22.26 -4.55 -11.23
C HIS A 40 21.01 -5.37 -11.53
N PHE A 41 20.42 -5.24 -12.73
CA PHE A 41 19.32 -6.07 -13.19
C PHE A 41 19.82 -7.14 -14.15
N THR A 42 19.16 -8.31 -14.13
CA THR A 42 19.36 -9.33 -15.16
C THR A 42 18.38 -9.12 -16.32
N PHE A 43 18.89 -9.05 -17.55
CA PHE A 43 18.05 -8.87 -18.74
C PHE A 43 17.72 -10.20 -19.41
N HIS A 44 16.43 -10.42 -19.65
CA HIS A 44 15.92 -11.68 -20.22
C HIS A 44 15.58 -11.53 -21.70
N PRO A 45 15.45 -12.63 -22.47
CA PRO A 45 14.91 -12.56 -23.83
C PRO A 45 13.57 -11.85 -23.86
N ASN A 46 13.39 -10.95 -24.84
CA ASN A 46 12.18 -10.15 -24.99
C ASN A 46 10.97 -11.07 -25.25
N LYS A 47 9.80 -10.70 -24.72
CA LYS A 47 8.54 -11.40 -25.02
C LYS A 47 7.71 -10.62 -26.04
N ARG A 48 6.65 -11.26 -26.52
CA ARG A 48 5.67 -10.63 -27.42
C ARG A 48 5.15 -9.33 -26.80
N PHE A 49 5.21 -8.29 -27.62
CA PHE A 49 4.63 -6.97 -27.39
C PHE A 49 3.17 -7.06 -26.95
N TYR A 50 2.80 -6.32 -25.89
CA TYR A 50 1.43 -6.22 -25.41
C TYR A 50 0.77 -4.93 -25.90
N LYS A 51 1.40 -3.77 -25.64
CA LYS A 51 0.93 -2.46 -26.10
C LYS A 51 2.06 -1.42 -26.10
N PRO A 52 1.89 -0.27 -26.77
CA PRO A 52 2.91 0.78 -26.74
C PRO A 52 3.15 1.29 -25.32
N MET A 53 4.42 1.56 -24.99
CA MET A 53 4.78 2.29 -23.78
C MET A 53 4.33 3.74 -23.91
N ASP A 54 3.68 4.26 -22.88
CA ASP A 54 3.38 5.67 -22.77
C ASP A 54 4.69 6.47 -22.58
N LYS A 55 4.78 7.60 -23.29
CA LYS A 55 6.01 8.42 -23.37
C LYS A 55 5.89 9.75 -22.61
N LEU A 56 4.69 10.13 -22.18
CA LEU A 56 4.40 11.44 -21.59
C LEU A 56 3.97 11.31 -20.14
N ILE A 57 4.24 12.36 -19.36
CA ILE A 57 3.73 12.50 -17.99
C ILE A 57 2.44 13.30 -18.06
N ASP A 58 1.33 12.66 -17.72
CA ASP A 58 0.02 13.29 -17.69
C ASP A 58 -0.40 13.64 -16.27
N PHE A 59 -1.21 14.68 -16.15
CA PHE A 59 -1.74 15.17 -14.88
C PHE A 59 -3.28 15.07 -14.88
N VAL A 60 -3.86 14.95 -13.69
CA VAL A 60 -5.31 15.05 -13.49
C VAL A 60 -5.69 16.52 -13.37
N GLU A 61 -6.74 16.90 -14.08
CA GLU A 61 -7.32 18.24 -13.98
C GLU A 61 -8.02 18.43 -12.63
N GLN A 62 -8.10 19.67 -12.16
CA GLN A 62 -8.86 19.99 -10.96
C GLN A 62 -10.35 19.72 -11.17
N ASP A 63 -11.03 19.17 -10.15
CA ASP A 63 -12.48 19.00 -10.16
C ASP A 63 -13.16 20.40 -10.21
N PRO A 64 -13.92 20.72 -11.28
CA PRO A 64 -14.51 22.03 -11.48
C PRO A 64 -15.59 22.37 -10.46
N LEU A 65 -16.30 21.37 -9.93
CA LEU A 65 -17.34 21.58 -8.92
C LEU A 65 -16.71 21.90 -7.56
N THR A 66 -15.66 21.17 -7.18
CA THR A 66 -14.84 21.49 -6.00
C THR A 66 -14.26 22.89 -6.12
N LYS A 67 -13.63 23.22 -7.26
CA LYS A 67 -13.04 24.53 -7.50
C LYS A 67 -14.06 25.67 -7.39
N LYS A 68 -15.24 25.53 -8.01
CA LYS A 68 -16.32 26.51 -7.94
C LYS A 68 -16.83 26.68 -6.52
N PHE A 69 -17.01 25.58 -5.77
CA PHE A 69 -17.42 25.66 -4.37
C PHE A 69 -16.37 26.36 -3.50
N SER A 70 -15.09 26.04 -3.67
CA SER A 70 -13.99 26.69 -2.94
C SER A 70 -13.91 28.21 -3.14
N GLN A 71 -14.45 28.74 -4.25
CA GLN A 71 -14.54 30.19 -4.47
C GLN A 71 -15.65 30.84 -3.62
N MET A 72 -16.73 30.11 -3.34
CA MET A 72 -17.87 30.57 -2.53
C MET A 72 -17.65 30.33 -1.05
N CYS A 73 -17.04 29.19 -0.71
CA CYS A 73 -16.71 28.77 0.65
C CYS A 73 -15.22 28.36 0.70
N PRO A 74 -14.31 29.32 0.92
CA PRO A 74 -12.88 29.06 0.97
C PRO A 74 -12.53 27.89 1.90
N PRO A 75 -11.67 26.96 1.45
CA PRO A 75 -11.24 25.83 2.27
C PRO A 75 -10.41 26.34 3.47
N PRO A 76 -10.61 25.84 4.70
CA PRO A 76 -9.83 26.20 5.89
C PRO A 76 -8.41 25.63 5.85
N LEU A 77 -7.61 26.09 4.88
CA LEU A 77 -6.22 25.71 4.72
C LEU A 77 -5.32 26.66 5.54
N PRO A 78 -4.19 26.16 6.08
CA PRO A 78 -3.18 27.04 6.65
C PRO A 78 -2.68 28.07 5.62
N PRO A 79 -2.37 29.32 6.03
CA PRO A 79 -1.89 30.36 5.11
C PRO A 79 -0.61 30.00 4.34
N THR A 80 0.13 29.00 4.82
CA THR A 80 1.36 28.50 4.21
C THR A 80 1.11 27.57 3.02
N VAL A 81 -0.11 27.08 2.82
CA VAL A 81 -0.47 26.13 1.77
C VAL A 81 -0.92 26.88 0.52
N ASP A 82 -0.15 26.75 -0.56
CA ASP A 82 -0.50 27.27 -1.88
C ASP A 82 -0.95 26.13 -2.80
N ILE A 83 -2.24 26.11 -3.14
CA ILE A 83 -2.86 25.07 -3.98
C ILE A 83 -2.29 25.03 -5.40
N SER A 84 -1.76 26.15 -5.92
CA SER A 84 -1.14 26.19 -7.25
C SER A 84 0.15 25.37 -7.33
N HIS A 85 0.73 25.03 -6.18
CA HIS A 85 1.87 24.14 -6.08
C HIS A 85 1.49 22.66 -6.06
N TYR A 86 0.22 22.27 -6.13
CA TYR A 86 -0.15 20.85 -6.09
C TYR A 86 -0.66 20.36 -7.45
N ASP A 87 -0.27 19.14 -7.82
CA ASP A 87 -0.88 18.39 -8.91
C ASP A 87 -1.04 16.93 -8.53
N TYR A 88 -1.86 16.22 -9.31
CA TYR A 88 -1.89 14.77 -9.30
C TYR A 88 -1.37 14.20 -10.61
N VAL A 89 -0.26 13.47 -10.54
CA VAL A 89 0.33 12.79 -11.69
C VAL A 89 -0.37 11.47 -11.94
N LYS A 90 -0.80 11.22 -13.18
CA LYS A 90 -1.39 9.94 -13.60
C LYS A 90 -0.33 8.84 -13.64
N PRO A 91 -0.71 7.55 -13.50
CA PRO A 91 0.23 6.45 -13.69
C PRO A 91 0.84 6.47 -15.09
N CYS A 92 2.16 6.57 -15.19
CA CYS A 92 2.87 6.53 -16.47
C CYS A 92 4.22 5.78 -16.38
N SER A 93 4.63 5.14 -17.46
CA SER A 93 5.85 4.35 -17.58
C SER A 93 7.13 5.12 -17.30
N PRO A 94 7.33 6.38 -17.76
CA PRO A 94 8.56 7.12 -17.47
C PRO A 94 8.82 7.26 -15.97
N ILE A 95 7.76 7.48 -15.18
CA ILE A 95 7.86 7.60 -13.72
C ILE A 95 8.14 6.25 -13.07
N GLN A 96 7.51 5.19 -13.57
CA GLN A 96 7.72 3.83 -13.06
C GLN A 96 9.16 3.37 -13.30
N MET A 97 9.72 3.65 -14.48
CA MET A 97 11.13 3.39 -14.79
C MET A 97 12.08 4.19 -13.89
N LYS A 98 11.80 5.48 -13.64
CA LYS A 98 12.57 6.27 -12.66
C LYS A 98 12.52 5.67 -11.25
N HIS A 99 11.36 5.18 -10.83
CA HIS A 99 11.22 4.51 -9.53
C HIS A 99 12.05 3.21 -9.49
N LEU A 100 12.10 2.44 -10.59
CA LEU A 100 12.89 1.21 -10.66
C LEU A 100 14.39 1.41 -10.39
N ARG A 101 14.94 2.61 -10.62
CA ARG A 101 16.34 2.92 -10.29
C ARG A 101 16.65 2.70 -8.81
N LEU A 102 15.66 2.82 -7.92
CA LEU A 102 15.84 2.57 -6.49
C LEU A 102 16.19 1.10 -6.18
N PHE A 103 15.84 0.18 -7.08
CA PHE A 103 16.19 -1.24 -6.97
C PHE A 103 17.52 -1.56 -7.68
N ASN A 104 18.13 -0.60 -8.39
CA ASN A 104 19.38 -0.78 -9.12
C ASN A 104 20.59 -0.66 -8.18
N ARG A 105 20.72 -1.62 -7.28
CA ARG A 105 21.82 -1.72 -6.31
C ARG A 105 22.14 -3.17 -6.04
N LYS A 106 23.34 -3.42 -5.50
CA LYS A 106 23.70 -4.75 -4.99
C LYS A 106 22.91 -5.06 -3.71
N PRO A 107 22.61 -6.35 -3.45
CA PRO A 107 22.21 -6.80 -2.12
C PRO A 107 23.28 -6.44 -1.09
N ARG A 108 22.84 -6.11 0.12
CA ARG A 108 23.74 -5.77 1.24
C ARG A 108 23.66 -6.86 2.29
N ASP A 109 24.78 -7.10 2.97
CA ASP A 109 24.85 -8.01 4.11
C ASP A 109 24.60 -7.25 5.41
N MET A 110 24.10 -7.96 6.43
CA MET A 110 23.93 -7.39 7.76
C MET A 110 25.29 -7.11 8.40
N PRO A 111 25.54 -5.90 8.94
CA PRO A 111 26.79 -5.63 9.63
C PRO A 111 26.89 -6.42 10.94
N GLN A 112 28.03 -7.08 11.16
CA GLN A 112 28.28 -7.96 12.31
C GLN A 112 28.06 -7.28 13.68
N LYS A 113 28.31 -5.97 13.77
CA LYS A 113 28.09 -5.15 14.98
C LYS A 113 26.67 -5.28 15.54
N TYR A 114 25.67 -5.46 14.67
CA TYR A 114 24.26 -5.49 15.04
C TYR A 114 23.69 -6.91 15.17
N ASP A 115 24.47 -7.96 14.85
CA ASP A 115 23.98 -9.35 14.75
C ASP A 115 23.30 -9.82 16.04
N HIS A 116 23.90 -9.60 17.21
CA HIS A 116 23.29 -9.99 18.48
C HIS A 116 21.92 -9.34 18.71
N ALA A 117 21.80 -8.03 18.47
CA ALA A 117 20.55 -7.30 18.65
C ALA A 117 19.49 -7.76 17.63
N PHE A 118 19.90 -7.96 16.38
CA PHE A 118 19.00 -8.44 15.33
C PHE A 118 18.50 -9.86 15.62
N ARG A 119 19.37 -10.80 15.99
CA ARG A 119 18.97 -12.18 16.31
C ARG A 119 18.02 -12.22 17.50
N ARG A 120 18.22 -11.37 18.51
CA ARG A 120 17.27 -11.24 19.62
C ARG A 120 15.93 -10.63 19.18
N ALA A 121 15.95 -9.64 18.30
CA ALA A 121 14.73 -9.09 17.71
C ALA A 121 13.94 -10.14 16.91
N VAL A 122 14.62 -10.96 16.10
CA VAL A 122 13.99 -12.07 15.35
C VAL A 122 13.34 -13.06 16.30
N GLN A 123 14.01 -13.49 17.36
CA GLN A 123 13.44 -14.39 18.37
C GLN A 123 12.18 -13.80 19.01
N HIS A 124 12.24 -12.54 19.42
CA HIS A 124 11.11 -11.85 20.04
C HIS A 124 9.91 -11.73 19.09
N VAL A 125 10.14 -11.27 17.86
CA VAL A 125 9.09 -11.14 16.85
C VAL A 125 8.51 -12.50 16.47
N THR A 126 9.33 -13.54 16.40
CA THR A 126 8.84 -14.92 16.18
C THR A 126 7.89 -15.35 17.30
N ALA A 127 8.24 -15.08 18.56
CA ALA A 127 7.39 -15.36 19.71
C ALA A 127 6.10 -14.52 19.71
N LEU A 128 6.19 -13.23 19.38
CA LEU A 128 5.02 -12.33 19.27
C LEU A 128 4.05 -12.78 18.17
N MET A 129 4.56 -13.34 17.09
CA MET A 129 3.77 -13.77 15.93
C MET A 129 3.29 -15.22 16.01
N ALA A 130 3.70 -15.97 17.05
CA ALA A 130 3.38 -17.38 17.21
C ALA A 130 1.87 -17.58 17.42
N LEU A 131 1.23 -18.27 16.48
CA LEU A 131 -0.17 -18.63 16.59
C LEU A 131 -0.38 -19.64 17.73
N PRO A 132 -1.47 -19.53 18.52
CA PRO A 132 -1.79 -20.52 19.55
C PRO A 132 -1.98 -21.93 18.96
N GLU A 133 -2.55 -21.99 17.76
CA GLU A 133 -2.70 -23.21 16.97
C GLU A 133 -2.09 -23.00 15.59
N LYS A 134 -1.23 -23.93 15.18
CA LYS A 134 -0.62 -23.88 13.85
C LYS A 134 -1.67 -24.14 12.77
N LEU A 135 -1.51 -23.45 11.66
CA LEU A 135 -2.37 -23.58 10.49
C LEU A 135 -2.10 -24.90 9.76
N PRO A 136 -3.13 -25.59 9.26
CA PRO A 136 -2.91 -26.72 8.36
C PRO A 136 -2.23 -26.22 7.08
N MET A 137 -1.26 -26.98 6.56
CA MET A 137 -0.69 -26.67 5.25
C MET A 137 -1.78 -26.76 4.18
N PRO A 138 -1.92 -25.75 3.29
CA PRO A 138 -2.93 -25.76 2.25
C PRO A 138 -2.78 -26.94 1.30
N THR A 139 -3.87 -27.30 0.64
CA THR A 139 -3.86 -28.33 -0.40
C THR A 139 -4.17 -27.70 -1.75
N LYS A 140 -4.01 -28.47 -2.84
CA LYS A 140 -4.37 -28.02 -4.19
C LYS A 140 -5.81 -27.50 -4.28
N THR A 141 -6.73 -28.07 -3.51
CA THR A 141 -8.13 -27.64 -3.48
C THR A 141 -8.30 -26.20 -2.97
N THR A 142 -7.38 -25.73 -2.10
CA THR A 142 -7.38 -24.37 -1.55
C THR A 142 -7.25 -23.31 -2.64
N LEU A 143 -6.59 -23.60 -3.76
CA LEU A 143 -6.44 -22.68 -4.90
C LEU A 143 -7.77 -22.11 -5.39
N SER A 144 -8.83 -22.93 -5.39
CA SER A 144 -10.17 -22.54 -5.83
C SER A 144 -10.87 -21.56 -4.88
N THR A 145 -10.40 -21.46 -3.63
CA THR A 145 -10.97 -20.62 -2.57
C THR A 145 -10.17 -19.34 -2.33
N VAL A 146 -9.10 -19.13 -3.09
CA VAL A 146 -8.27 -17.93 -2.99
C VAL A 146 -9.03 -16.73 -3.52
N ARG A 147 -9.14 -15.70 -2.69
CA ARG A 147 -9.87 -14.49 -3.06
C ARG A 147 -9.10 -13.62 -4.03
N TYR A 148 -9.83 -13.07 -4.99
CA TYR A 148 -9.30 -12.09 -5.92
C TYR A 148 -10.38 -11.07 -6.31
N ASP A 149 -9.92 -9.90 -6.76
CA ASP A 149 -10.77 -8.91 -7.41
C ASP A 149 -10.80 -9.20 -8.92
N GLY A 150 -11.95 -9.63 -9.41
CA GLY A 150 -12.17 -10.02 -10.81
C GLY A 150 -11.85 -8.92 -11.80
N SER A 151 -12.03 -7.65 -11.44
CA SER A 151 -11.80 -6.49 -12.32
C SER A 151 -10.32 -6.20 -12.58
N LYS A 152 -9.42 -6.72 -11.75
CA LYS A 152 -7.99 -6.41 -11.85
C LYS A 152 -7.36 -7.08 -13.06
N PHE A 153 -6.22 -6.53 -13.47
CA PHE A 153 -5.40 -7.08 -14.54
C PHE A 153 -4.99 -8.53 -14.23
N ALA A 154 -5.12 -9.40 -15.24
CA ALA A 154 -4.84 -10.84 -15.10
C ALA A 154 -3.35 -11.21 -15.08
N GLY A 155 -2.47 -10.35 -15.57
CA GLY A 155 -1.06 -10.68 -15.81
C GLY A 155 -0.72 -10.72 -17.31
N MET A 156 0.57 -10.58 -17.64
CA MET A 156 1.01 -10.43 -19.03
C MET A 156 0.69 -11.66 -19.90
N ASP A 157 0.86 -12.86 -19.36
CA ASP A 157 0.67 -14.09 -20.11
C ASP A 157 -0.82 -14.29 -20.49
N TYR A 158 -1.74 -13.94 -19.60
CA TYR A 158 -3.19 -13.99 -19.88
C TYR A 158 -3.66 -12.84 -20.77
N ALA A 159 -3.12 -11.63 -20.59
CA ALA A 159 -3.47 -10.49 -21.42
C ALA A 159 -3.10 -10.70 -22.89
N ARG A 160 -2.00 -11.41 -23.18
CA ARG A 160 -1.60 -11.81 -24.54
C ARG A 160 -2.58 -12.81 -25.18
N LEU A 161 -3.32 -13.55 -24.37
CA LEU A 161 -4.43 -14.41 -24.79
C LEU A 161 -5.77 -13.67 -24.88
N LYS A 162 -5.76 -12.33 -24.77
CA LYS A 162 -6.94 -11.46 -24.74
C LYS A 162 -7.82 -11.62 -23.49
N LEU A 163 -7.33 -12.29 -22.45
CA LEU A 163 -7.98 -12.38 -21.14
C LEU A 163 -7.48 -11.21 -20.28
N LYS A 164 -8.22 -10.10 -20.28
CA LYS A 164 -7.73 -8.83 -19.71
C LYS A 164 -7.90 -8.78 -18.20
N THR A 165 -8.99 -9.33 -17.69
CA THR A 165 -9.36 -9.30 -16.28
C THR A 165 -9.09 -10.63 -15.60
N ARG A 166 -8.90 -10.63 -14.28
CA ARG A 166 -8.72 -11.86 -13.49
C ARG A 166 -9.94 -12.76 -13.59
N GLU A 167 -11.13 -12.19 -13.70
CA GLU A 167 -12.38 -12.93 -13.91
C GLU A 167 -12.32 -13.72 -15.22
N ASP A 168 -12.00 -13.06 -16.34
CA ASP A 168 -11.87 -13.73 -17.65
C ASP A 168 -10.81 -14.84 -17.63
N ALA A 169 -9.70 -14.58 -16.93
CA ALA A 169 -8.56 -15.49 -16.88
C ALA A 169 -8.72 -16.63 -15.86
N HIS A 170 -9.68 -16.56 -14.94
CA HIS A 170 -9.70 -17.42 -13.76
C HIS A 170 -9.75 -18.92 -14.08
N PRO A 171 -10.62 -19.43 -14.98
CA PRO A 171 -10.67 -20.87 -15.26
C PRO A 171 -9.32 -21.42 -15.73
N ARG A 172 -8.62 -20.66 -16.58
CA ARG A 172 -7.30 -21.05 -17.09
C ARG A 172 -6.20 -20.88 -16.05
N ALA A 173 -6.19 -19.77 -15.34
CA ALA A 173 -5.20 -19.50 -14.30
C ALA A 173 -5.28 -20.51 -13.16
N LEU A 174 -6.48 -20.98 -12.80
CA LEU A 174 -6.68 -22.02 -11.79
C LEU A 174 -6.09 -23.36 -12.23
N ASN A 175 -6.29 -23.75 -13.49
CA ASN A 175 -5.67 -24.94 -14.05
C ASN A 175 -4.14 -24.83 -14.06
N ASP A 176 -3.61 -23.72 -14.56
CA ASP A 176 -2.17 -23.47 -14.60
C ASP A 176 -1.55 -23.46 -13.19
N ALA A 177 -2.24 -22.86 -12.21
CA ALA A 177 -1.82 -22.84 -10.81
C ALA A 177 -1.81 -24.25 -10.22
N GLY A 178 -2.79 -25.09 -10.57
CA GLY A 178 -2.85 -26.48 -10.13
C GLY A 178 -1.69 -27.33 -10.64
N VAL A 179 -1.23 -27.11 -11.87
CA VAL A 179 -0.04 -27.81 -12.42
C VAL A 179 1.22 -27.37 -11.68
N VAL A 180 1.40 -26.06 -11.50
CA VAL A 180 2.56 -25.51 -10.79
C VAL A 180 2.57 -25.97 -9.32
N TRP A 181 1.42 -26.02 -8.67
CA TRP A 181 1.29 -26.50 -7.30
C TRP A 181 1.81 -27.94 -7.15
N ASP A 182 1.44 -28.84 -8.07
CA ASP A 182 1.90 -30.23 -8.06
C ASP A 182 3.42 -30.32 -8.30
N THR A 183 3.96 -29.49 -9.21
CA THR A 183 5.41 -29.39 -9.45
C THR A 183 6.15 -28.96 -8.17
N LEU A 184 5.69 -27.88 -7.54
CA LEU A 184 6.31 -27.38 -6.32
C LEU A 184 6.27 -28.43 -5.20
N LEU A 185 5.14 -29.10 -4.96
CA LEU A 185 5.02 -30.11 -3.91
C LEU A 185 5.84 -31.39 -4.17
N LYS A 186 6.34 -31.62 -5.38
CA LYS A 186 7.31 -32.69 -5.70
C LYS A 186 8.75 -32.30 -5.37
N GLY A 187 8.99 -31.07 -4.92
CA GLY A 187 10.35 -30.53 -4.74
C GLY A 187 10.97 -30.03 -6.06
N GLU A 188 10.19 -29.89 -7.13
CA GLU A 188 10.65 -29.32 -8.40
C GLU A 188 10.45 -27.80 -8.40
N SER A 189 11.38 -27.06 -8.99
CA SER A 189 11.28 -25.60 -9.11
C SER A 189 10.31 -25.18 -10.21
N ALA A 190 9.55 -24.11 -9.96
CA ALA A 190 8.73 -23.45 -10.96
C ALA A 190 8.97 -21.94 -10.91
N LEU A 191 9.04 -21.28 -12.07
CA LEU A 191 9.25 -19.83 -12.13
C LEU A 191 7.92 -19.07 -11.98
N PRO A 192 7.87 -17.98 -11.19
CA PRO A 192 6.79 -17.01 -11.26
C PRO A 192 6.61 -16.46 -12.68
N HIS A 193 5.38 -16.08 -13.03
CA HIS A 193 5.11 -15.39 -14.29
C HIS A 193 5.73 -13.99 -14.27
N ASP A 194 5.95 -13.43 -15.45
CA ASP A 194 6.46 -12.07 -15.53
C ASP A 194 5.43 -11.10 -14.95
N THR A 195 5.92 -10.21 -14.10
CA THR A 195 5.11 -9.17 -13.48
C THR A 195 5.11 -7.93 -14.36
N ARG A 196 3.93 -7.38 -14.64
CA ARG A 196 3.83 -6.20 -15.51
C ARG A 196 4.31 -4.95 -14.79
N LEU A 197 5.09 -4.13 -15.48
CA LEU A 197 5.39 -2.76 -15.05
C LEU A 197 4.10 -1.93 -15.06
N GLY A 198 3.70 -1.45 -13.89
CA GLY A 198 2.54 -0.58 -13.72
C GLY A 198 2.78 0.47 -12.65
N GLY A 199 1.75 1.25 -12.35
CA GLY A 199 1.89 2.32 -11.38
C GLY A 199 0.57 2.80 -10.80
N LYS A 200 0.70 3.60 -9.75
CA LYS A 200 -0.38 4.39 -9.15
C LYS A 200 -0.03 5.86 -9.35
N GLY A 201 -1.04 6.66 -9.67
CA GLY A 201 -0.89 8.11 -9.66
C GLY A 201 -0.59 8.59 -8.23
N LYS A 202 -0.08 9.82 -8.13
CA LYS A 202 0.31 10.40 -6.85
C LYS A 202 0.10 11.90 -6.88
N LEU A 203 -0.44 12.42 -5.78
CA LEU A 203 -0.41 13.84 -5.47
C LEU A 203 1.04 14.28 -5.19
N ILE A 204 1.47 15.35 -5.83
CA ILE A 204 2.81 15.94 -5.68
C ILE A 204 2.69 17.42 -5.35
N GLU A 205 3.67 17.92 -4.62
CA GLU A 205 3.89 19.35 -4.42
C GLU A 205 5.02 19.79 -5.35
N ARG A 206 4.73 20.68 -6.30
CA ARG A 206 5.70 21.47 -7.08
C ARG A 206 6.49 22.31 -6.09
N GLY A 207 7.77 22.02 -5.90
CA GLY A 207 8.60 22.79 -4.99
C GLY A 207 8.66 24.28 -5.35
N LYS A 208 8.87 25.13 -4.33
CA LYS A 208 9.31 26.56 -4.41
C LYS A 208 10.72 26.73 -5.05
N GLY A 209 11.06 25.87 -6.00
CA GLY A 209 12.25 25.92 -6.85
C GLY A 209 11.77 25.39 -8.19
N GLY A 210 11.48 26.31 -9.10
CA GLY A 210 10.69 26.05 -10.29
C GLY A 210 11.22 24.91 -11.16
N MET A 211 10.36 24.47 -12.08
CA MET A 211 10.73 23.67 -13.25
C MET A 211 11.75 24.34 -14.18
N HIS A 212 12.37 25.44 -13.77
CA HIS A 212 13.51 26.08 -14.41
C HIS A 212 14.57 26.45 -13.35
N GLY A 213 15.72 25.77 -13.37
CA GLY A 213 16.96 26.33 -12.84
C GLY A 213 17.37 25.94 -11.42
N LYS A 214 17.58 24.64 -11.18
CA LYS A 214 18.87 24.06 -10.72
C LYS A 214 18.67 22.55 -10.67
N VAL A 215 19.08 21.92 -11.76
CA VAL A 215 19.54 20.53 -11.71
C VAL A 215 20.76 20.59 -10.79
N ASP A 216 20.56 20.32 -9.50
CA ASP A 216 21.70 19.92 -8.68
C ASP A 216 22.24 18.67 -9.34
N ALA A 217 23.46 18.79 -9.89
CA ALA A 217 24.13 17.76 -10.67
C ALA A 217 24.40 16.46 -9.87
N ASP A 218 24.00 16.41 -8.59
CA ASP A 218 24.16 15.27 -7.70
C ASP A 218 22.87 14.77 -7.03
N THR A 219 21.68 15.31 -7.36
CA THR A 219 20.40 14.74 -6.84
C THR A 219 19.33 14.60 -7.93
N ASP A 220 19.31 13.40 -8.50
CA ASP A 220 18.28 12.83 -9.37
C ASP A 220 16.88 13.01 -8.74
N ASN A 221 16.19 14.10 -9.08
CA ASN A 221 14.95 14.55 -8.43
C ASN A 221 13.84 13.47 -8.52
N ILE A 222 13.52 12.91 -7.36
CA ILE A 222 13.06 11.53 -7.14
C ILE A 222 11.58 11.31 -7.53
N SER A 223 11.34 10.37 -8.45
CA SER A 223 10.08 9.67 -8.79
C SER A 223 8.75 10.40 -8.47
N MET A 224 8.19 11.13 -9.44
CA MET A 224 6.85 11.75 -9.34
C MET A 224 5.68 10.74 -9.50
N GLY A 225 5.61 9.71 -8.65
CA GLY A 225 4.55 8.69 -8.68
C GLY A 225 4.89 7.41 -7.91
N ARG A 226 4.02 6.39 -7.97
CA ARG A 226 4.26 5.08 -7.32
C ARG A 226 4.37 3.96 -8.35
N LEU A 227 5.39 3.12 -8.18
CA LEU A 227 5.55 1.86 -8.91
C LEU A 227 4.56 0.82 -8.37
N ILE A 228 3.93 0.07 -9.27
CA ILE A 228 3.19 -1.14 -8.94
C ILE A 228 3.69 -2.24 -9.88
N LEU A 229 4.15 -3.34 -9.30
CA LEU A 229 4.49 -4.54 -10.05
C LEU A 229 3.27 -5.47 -10.05
N MET A 230 2.57 -5.56 -11.18
CA MET A 230 1.25 -6.21 -11.26
C MET A 230 1.36 -7.73 -11.43
N LEU A 231 1.17 -8.45 -10.32
CA LEU A 231 1.25 -9.91 -10.22
C LEU A 231 0.24 -10.65 -11.13
N SER A 232 0.69 -11.74 -11.72
CA SER A 232 -0.13 -12.69 -12.51
C SER A 232 -1.21 -13.37 -11.66
N HIS A 233 -2.36 -13.67 -12.27
CA HIS A 233 -3.47 -14.35 -11.59
C HIS A 233 -3.10 -15.77 -11.13
N ARG A 234 -2.34 -16.52 -11.93
CA ARG A 234 -1.82 -17.85 -11.54
C ARG A 234 -1.04 -17.79 -10.23
N ASP A 235 -0.10 -16.85 -10.16
CA ASP A 235 0.81 -16.72 -9.03
C ASP A 235 0.05 -16.21 -7.82
N LEU A 236 -0.92 -15.30 -7.99
CA LEU A 236 -1.83 -14.90 -6.93
C LEU A 236 -2.56 -16.10 -6.32
N LEU A 237 -3.04 -17.05 -7.11
CA LEU A 237 -3.74 -18.23 -6.60
C LEU A 237 -2.80 -19.11 -5.76
N ILE A 238 -1.56 -19.32 -6.21
CA ILE A 238 -0.58 -20.12 -5.48
C ILE A 238 -0.19 -19.43 -4.17
N LEU A 239 0.18 -18.15 -4.24
CA LEU A 239 0.62 -17.37 -3.09
C LEU A 239 -0.53 -17.15 -2.10
N GLY A 240 -1.72 -16.84 -2.60
CA GLY A 240 -2.91 -16.59 -1.78
C GLY A 240 -3.41 -17.83 -1.05
N ALA A 241 -3.08 -19.05 -1.50
CA ALA A 241 -3.39 -20.26 -0.75
C ALA A 241 -2.67 -20.31 0.60
N LEU A 242 -1.48 -19.72 0.69
CA LEU A 242 -0.68 -19.59 1.92
C LEU A 242 -0.95 -18.27 2.65
N GLU A 243 -0.98 -17.15 1.93
CA GLU A 243 -1.11 -15.82 2.52
C GLU A 243 -2.49 -15.59 3.16
N GLN A 244 -3.57 -16.03 2.50
CA GLN A 244 -4.92 -15.79 3.00
C GLN A 244 -5.17 -16.37 4.40
N PRO A 245 -4.83 -17.64 4.72
CA PRO A 245 -5.01 -18.16 6.07
C PRO A 245 -4.09 -17.49 7.11
N LEU A 246 -2.87 -17.11 6.73
CA LEU A 246 -1.97 -16.34 7.60
C LEU A 246 -2.61 -15.00 7.99
N THR A 247 -2.97 -14.20 6.99
CA THR A 247 -3.55 -12.88 7.23
C THR A 247 -4.87 -12.94 7.99
N LYS A 248 -5.67 -14.00 7.81
CA LYS A 248 -6.89 -14.24 8.62
C LYS A 248 -6.59 -14.44 10.11
N SER A 249 -5.45 -15.02 10.43
CA SER A 249 -5.09 -15.36 11.81
C SER A 249 -4.63 -14.14 12.61
N TYR A 250 -4.26 -13.06 11.92
CA TYR A 250 -3.72 -11.82 12.49
C TYR A 250 -4.71 -10.63 12.49
N LEU A 251 -6.01 -10.88 12.39
CA LEU A 251 -7.02 -9.82 12.32
C LEU A 251 -7.38 -9.18 13.68
N GLU A 252 -7.12 -9.89 14.77
CA GLU A 252 -7.47 -9.45 16.12
C GLU A 252 -6.50 -8.38 16.64
N ASP A 253 -7.00 -7.45 17.46
CA ASP A 253 -6.25 -6.32 18.03
C ASP A 253 -5.07 -6.72 18.95
N ARG A 254 -5.06 -7.98 19.42
CA ARG A 254 -3.94 -8.50 20.22
C ARG A 254 -2.63 -8.58 19.43
N TRP A 255 -2.70 -8.67 18.10
CA TRP A 255 -1.51 -8.79 17.27
C TRP A 255 -0.90 -7.43 16.96
N PRO A 256 0.44 -7.31 16.90
CA PRO A 256 1.13 -6.05 16.64
C PRO A 256 1.04 -5.59 15.17
N ILE A 257 0.34 -6.33 14.32
CA ILE A 257 0.18 -6.06 12.89
C ILE A 257 -1.28 -5.68 12.62
N HIS A 258 -1.52 -4.44 12.21
CA HIS A 258 -2.86 -3.89 12.01
C HIS A 258 -3.53 -4.27 10.68
N ILE A 259 -3.34 -5.50 10.18
CA ILE A 259 -4.00 -5.93 8.93
C ILE A 259 -5.48 -6.22 9.19
N GLY A 260 -6.35 -5.62 8.38
CA GLY A 260 -7.80 -5.88 8.44
C GLY A 260 -8.52 -5.24 9.64
N GLN A 261 -7.79 -4.51 10.49
CA GLN A 261 -8.35 -3.74 11.60
C GLN A 261 -8.89 -2.40 11.09
N SER A 262 -10.03 -1.97 11.65
CA SER A 262 -10.71 -0.73 11.28
C SER A 262 -10.55 0.31 12.37
N TRP A 263 -10.45 1.58 12.00
CA TRP A 263 -10.53 2.69 12.97
C TRP A 263 -11.95 2.96 13.46
N TYR A 264 -12.95 2.45 12.75
CA TYR A 264 -14.35 2.48 13.14
C TYR A 264 -14.67 1.37 14.14
N HIS A 265 -15.91 1.40 14.64
CA HIS A 265 -16.46 0.42 15.56
C HIS A 265 -15.67 0.23 16.86
N GLY A 266 -15.12 1.33 17.39
CA GLY A 266 -14.32 1.33 18.60
C GLY A 266 -12.84 0.99 18.39
N GLY A 267 -12.38 0.71 17.17
CA GLY A 267 -10.97 0.38 16.91
C GLY A 267 -10.00 1.50 17.27
N SER A 268 -10.42 2.76 17.11
CA SER A 268 -9.63 3.91 17.58
C SER A 268 -9.49 3.97 19.11
N GLU A 269 -10.54 3.61 19.85
CA GLU A 269 -10.52 3.55 21.32
C GLU A 269 -9.65 2.37 21.80
N GLN A 270 -9.72 1.22 21.14
CA GLN A 270 -8.88 0.05 21.40
C GLN A 270 -7.39 0.38 21.25
N PHE A 271 -7.00 0.96 20.10
CA PHE A 271 -5.62 1.36 19.83
C PHE A 271 -5.09 2.36 20.87
N VAL A 272 -5.86 3.42 21.17
CA VAL A 272 -5.46 4.42 22.18
C VAL A 272 -5.33 3.79 23.57
N ASN A 273 -6.25 2.90 23.96
CA ASN A 273 -6.19 2.22 25.25
C ASN A 273 -4.95 1.34 25.39
N LYS A 274 -4.56 0.62 24.32
CA LYS A 274 -3.32 -0.17 24.28
C LYS A 274 -2.09 0.71 24.50
N MET A 275 -2.10 1.91 23.91
CA MET A 275 -1.00 2.86 23.96
C MET A 275 -0.92 3.68 25.25
N THR A 276 -2.02 3.85 25.99
CA THR A 276 -2.12 4.84 27.10
C THR A 276 -1.13 4.66 28.26
N ARG A 277 -0.53 3.47 28.40
CA ARG A 277 0.44 3.16 29.45
C ARG A 277 1.85 3.73 29.18
N HIS A 278 2.07 4.35 28.02
CA HIS A 278 3.37 4.85 27.57
C HIS A 278 3.44 6.38 27.61
N GLU A 279 4.67 6.91 27.54
CA GLU A 279 4.96 8.34 27.76
C GLU A 279 5.49 9.04 26.49
N VAL A 280 6.25 8.31 25.66
CA VAL A 280 6.85 8.82 24.42
C VAL A 280 6.46 7.92 23.27
N TYR A 281 6.11 8.51 22.15
CA TYR A 281 5.70 7.82 20.94
C TYR A 281 6.55 8.29 19.76
N HIS A 282 7.09 7.35 19.00
CA HIS A 282 7.79 7.61 17.76
C HIS A 282 6.96 7.06 16.60
N CYS A 283 6.54 7.96 15.71
CA CYS A 283 5.85 7.61 14.47
C CYS A 283 6.90 7.59 13.37
N PHE A 284 7.09 6.46 12.70
CA PHE A 284 8.09 6.30 11.64
C PHE A 284 7.43 6.00 10.29
N ASP A 285 7.88 6.71 9.25
CA ASP A 285 7.54 6.46 7.84
C ASP A 285 8.85 6.28 7.05
N ALA A 286 9.10 5.05 6.58
CA ALA A 286 10.33 4.70 5.90
C ALA A 286 10.39 5.22 4.45
N LYS A 287 11.43 5.96 4.12
CA LYS A 287 11.59 6.42 2.73
C LYS A 287 11.88 5.24 1.81
N LYS A 288 11.00 5.05 0.82
CA LYS A 288 11.18 4.09 -0.29
C LYS A 288 11.38 2.64 0.19
N PHE A 289 10.64 2.26 1.23
CA PHE A 289 10.80 0.98 1.92
C PHE A 289 10.84 -0.24 1.00
N ASP A 290 9.91 -0.34 0.05
CA ASP A 290 9.86 -1.42 -0.95
C ASP A 290 11.24 -1.73 -1.57
N ALA A 291 11.98 -0.70 -1.98
CA ALA A 291 13.28 -0.84 -2.66
C ALA A 291 14.48 -0.98 -1.69
N ALA A 292 14.30 -0.50 -0.46
CA ALA A 292 15.35 -0.50 0.56
C ALA A 292 15.51 -1.85 1.27
N ILE A 293 14.57 -2.79 1.11
CA ILE A 293 14.66 -4.11 1.76
C ILE A 293 15.67 -5.02 1.02
N ASP A 294 16.52 -5.72 1.78
CA ASP A 294 17.41 -6.77 1.24
C ASP A 294 16.77 -8.16 1.31
N GLY A 295 17.18 -9.06 0.41
CA GLY A 295 16.58 -10.40 0.29
C GLY A 295 16.72 -11.25 1.56
N TRP A 296 17.78 -11.09 2.35
CA TRP A 296 17.95 -11.84 3.60
C TRP A 296 16.90 -11.45 4.66
N LEU A 297 16.48 -10.18 4.73
CA LEU A 297 15.39 -9.75 5.63
C LEU A 297 14.06 -10.41 5.23
N VAL A 298 13.80 -10.51 3.92
CA VAL A 298 12.61 -11.20 3.41
C VAL A 298 12.65 -12.68 3.80
N LYS A 299 13.81 -13.35 3.71
CA LYS A 299 13.95 -14.75 4.12
C LYS A 299 13.62 -14.93 5.61
N GLU A 300 14.17 -14.10 6.49
CA GLU A 300 13.89 -14.16 7.93
C GLU A 300 12.39 -13.95 8.22
N ALA A 301 11.75 -12.99 7.55
CA ALA A 301 10.30 -12.77 7.69
C ALA A 301 9.47 -13.95 7.17
N LEU A 302 9.88 -14.58 6.06
CA LEU A 302 9.22 -15.78 5.55
C LEU A 302 9.39 -16.98 6.48
N LEU A 303 10.51 -17.11 7.20
CA LEU A 303 10.68 -18.16 8.21
C LEU A 303 9.67 -18.00 9.35
N VAL A 304 9.47 -16.78 9.85
CA VAL A 304 8.44 -16.49 10.88
C VAL A 304 7.05 -16.92 10.39
N LEU A 305 6.70 -16.62 9.14
CA LEU A 305 5.40 -17.01 8.56
C LEU A 305 5.29 -18.52 8.31
N ARG A 306 6.39 -19.14 7.88
CA ARG A 306 6.48 -20.57 7.61
C ARG A 306 6.27 -21.40 8.88
N GLU A 307 6.81 -20.96 10.01
CA GLU A 307 6.69 -21.64 11.30
C GLU A 307 5.24 -21.75 11.81
N GLN A 308 4.35 -20.91 11.31
CA GLN A 308 2.93 -20.89 11.70
C GLN A 308 2.13 -22.04 11.11
N PHE A 309 2.69 -22.80 10.17
CA PHE A 309 2.04 -23.97 9.59
C PHE A 309 2.49 -25.27 10.26
N VAL A 310 1.57 -26.25 10.34
CA VAL A 310 1.88 -27.63 10.70
C VAL A 310 2.87 -28.20 9.69
N ASP A 311 4.00 -28.72 10.18
CA ASP A 311 5.14 -29.16 9.35
C ASP A 311 5.65 -28.09 8.37
N GLY A 312 5.41 -26.80 8.65
CA GLY A 312 5.78 -25.73 7.74
C GLY A 312 7.26 -25.77 7.35
N MET A 313 8.13 -26.12 8.31
CA MET A 313 9.58 -26.25 8.15
C MET A 313 10.06 -27.52 7.43
N ASN A 314 9.15 -28.42 7.03
CA ASN A 314 9.52 -29.63 6.29
C ASN A 314 10.04 -29.29 4.89
N GLU A 315 11.15 -29.92 4.49
CA GLU A 315 11.85 -29.71 3.21
C GLU A 315 10.94 -29.93 1.99
N LYS A 316 9.89 -30.77 2.10
CA LYS A 316 8.90 -30.98 1.02
C LYS A 316 8.21 -29.69 0.55
N TYR A 317 8.23 -28.64 1.38
CA TYR A 317 7.64 -27.34 1.08
C TYR A 317 8.67 -26.26 0.72
N ASP A 318 9.97 -26.58 0.66
CA ASP A 318 11.02 -25.59 0.41
C ASP A 318 10.82 -24.87 -0.91
N THR A 319 10.57 -25.60 -1.99
CA THR A 319 10.29 -25.05 -3.32
C THR A 319 9.07 -24.14 -3.35
N LEU A 320 8.03 -24.47 -2.57
CA LEU A 320 6.84 -23.62 -2.44
C LEU A 320 7.17 -22.29 -1.76
N TRP A 321 8.00 -22.30 -0.71
CA TRP A 321 8.47 -21.08 -0.05
C TRP A 321 9.51 -20.31 -0.87
N SER A 322 10.34 -21.02 -1.65
CA SER A 322 11.21 -20.40 -2.65
C SER A 322 10.39 -19.67 -3.72
N PHE A 323 9.26 -20.24 -4.16
CA PHE A 323 8.35 -19.56 -5.09
C PHE A 323 7.78 -18.26 -4.50
N VAL A 324 7.45 -18.25 -3.20
CA VAL A 324 7.04 -17.03 -2.49
C VAL A 324 8.16 -15.99 -2.52
N TYR A 325 9.38 -16.38 -2.15
CA TYR A 325 10.55 -15.51 -2.17
C TYR A 325 10.81 -14.94 -3.57
N ASP A 326 10.84 -15.79 -4.59
CA ASP A 326 11.13 -15.41 -5.97
C ASP A 326 10.08 -14.42 -6.51
N SER A 327 8.82 -14.62 -6.15
CA SER A 327 7.72 -13.71 -6.53
C SER A 327 7.79 -12.33 -5.84
N LEU A 328 8.54 -12.20 -4.75
CA LEU A 328 8.74 -10.95 -4.01
C LEU A 328 10.04 -10.25 -4.43
N VAL A 329 11.14 -10.99 -4.48
CA VAL A 329 12.50 -10.46 -4.59
C VAL A 329 13.05 -10.65 -6.00
N GLU A 330 13.03 -11.88 -6.53
CA GLU A 330 13.65 -12.27 -7.82
C GLU A 330 12.70 -12.14 -9.02
N VAL A 331 11.82 -11.15 -8.97
CA VAL A 331 10.74 -11.02 -9.96
C VAL A 331 11.26 -10.52 -11.31
N ILE A 332 10.83 -11.18 -12.38
CA ILE A 332 11.01 -10.68 -13.75
C ILE A 332 9.92 -9.65 -14.04
N ILE A 333 10.34 -8.41 -14.30
CA ILE A 333 9.49 -7.29 -14.65
C ILE A 333 9.41 -7.19 -16.18
N CYS A 334 8.20 -7.23 -16.72
CA CYS A 334 7.93 -7.07 -18.14
C CYS A 334 7.32 -5.68 -18.40
N ARG A 335 7.97 -4.90 -19.26
CA ARG A 335 7.42 -3.68 -19.84
C ARG A 335 6.33 -4.00 -20.86
N ASP A 336 5.48 -3.02 -21.16
CA ASP A 336 4.39 -3.18 -22.13
C ASP A 336 4.92 -3.43 -23.56
N ASP A 337 6.13 -2.94 -23.87
CA ASP A 337 6.85 -3.16 -25.12
C ASP A 337 7.53 -4.53 -25.24
N GLY A 338 7.53 -5.35 -24.17
CA GLY A 338 8.09 -6.70 -24.16
C GLY A 338 9.52 -6.84 -23.64
N ILE A 339 10.19 -5.74 -23.25
CA ILE A 339 11.48 -5.79 -22.56
C ILE A 339 11.30 -6.39 -21.16
N ARG A 340 12.22 -7.28 -20.77
CA ARG A 340 12.16 -8.03 -19.50
C ARG A 340 13.44 -7.82 -18.69
N MET A 341 13.26 -7.40 -17.45
CA MET A 341 14.35 -7.07 -16.51
C MET A 341 14.02 -7.70 -15.16
N GLN A 342 14.97 -8.38 -14.53
CA GLN A 342 14.81 -8.98 -13.21
C GLN A 342 15.55 -8.15 -12.17
N LYS A 343 14.86 -7.84 -11.07
CA LYS A 343 15.47 -7.22 -9.89
C LYS A 343 15.94 -8.31 -8.90
N HIS A 344 16.92 -7.98 -8.06
CA HIS A 344 17.51 -8.89 -7.07
C HIS A 344 17.43 -8.36 -5.62
N VAL A 345 16.80 -7.21 -5.44
CA VAL A 345 16.60 -6.54 -4.15
C VAL A 345 15.20 -5.95 -4.08
N GLY A 346 14.81 -5.52 -2.87
CA GLY A 346 13.51 -4.96 -2.61
C GLY A 346 12.37 -5.97 -2.74
N THR A 347 11.18 -5.53 -2.37
CA THR A 347 9.95 -6.30 -2.41
C THR A 347 9.03 -5.79 -3.52
N THR A 348 7.97 -6.54 -3.81
CA THR A 348 7.07 -6.31 -4.94
C THR A 348 5.72 -5.85 -4.42
N SER A 349 5.40 -4.55 -4.56
CA SER A 349 4.21 -3.93 -3.97
C SER A 349 2.84 -4.48 -4.42
N GLY A 350 2.78 -5.22 -5.54
CA GLY A 350 1.57 -5.89 -6.01
C GLY A 350 1.44 -7.36 -5.58
N ASN A 351 2.41 -7.88 -4.83
CA ASN A 351 2.38 -9.24 -4.27
C ASN A 351 1.50 -9.28 -3.00
N CYS A 352 0.71 -10.33 -2.81
CA CYS A 352 -0.19 -10.45 -1.65
C CYS A 352 0.57 -10.58 -0.31
N PHE A 353 1.77 -11.17 -0.30
CA PHE A 353 2.59 -11.27 0.91
C PHE A 353 3.24 -9.94 1.32
N ASN A 354 3.26 -8.93 0.44
CA ASN A 354 4.10 -7.75 0.62
C ASN A 354 3.83 -7.05 1.96
N THR A 355 2.57 -6.80 2.30
CA THR A 355 2.20 -6.11 3.54
C THR A 355 2.60 -6.90 4.78
N LEU A 356 2.35 -8.22 4.81
CA LEU A 356 2.65 -9.04 5.98
C LEU A 356 4.16 -9.19 6.20
N VAL A 357 4.91 -9.46 5.13
CA VAL A 357 6.38 -9.53 5.15
C VAL A 357 6.99 -8.21 5.59
N GLN A 358 6.53 -7.09 5.02
CA GLN A 358 7.02 -5.77 5.39
C GLN A 358 6.73 -5.41 6.84
N SER A 359 5.54 -5.77 7.35
CA SER A 359 5.19 -5.54 8.76
C SER A 359 6.16 -6.28 9.69
N ILE A 360 6.46 -7.56 9.41
CA ILE A 360 7.42 -8.35 10.19
C ILE A 360 8.82 -7.74 10.13
N ILE A 361 9.26 -7.31 8.94
CA ILE A 361 10.55 -6.61 8.78
C ILE A 361 10.56 -5.32 9.61
N THR A 362 9.52 -4.50 9.54
CA THR A 362 9.42 -3.26 10.33
C THR A 362 9.52 -3.51 11.83
N MET A 363 8.93 -4.59 12.34
CA MET A 363 9.14 -5.01 13.74
C MET A 363 10.58 -5.44 14.01
N PHE A 364 11.23 -6.20 13.13
CA PHE A 364 12.65 -6.55 13.28
C PHE A 364 13.51 -5.28 13.39
N LEU A 365 13.27 -4.28 12.54
CA LEU A 365 13.98 -3.01 12.55
C LEU A 365 13.80 -2.28 13.89
N GLY A 366 12.56 -2.12 14.33
CA GLY A 366 12.23 -1.39 15.55
C GLY A 366 12.80 -2.06 16.81
N TYR A 367 12.62 -3.37 16.95
CA TYR A 367 13.17 -4.11 18.09
C TYR A 367 14.69 -4.20 18.04
N THR A 368 15.32 -4.31 16.86
CA THR A 368 16.79 -4.28 16.75
C THR A 368 17.34 -2.96 17.28
N ALA A 369 16.74 -1.84 16.91
CA ALA A 369 17.17 -0.51 17.37
C ALA A 369 17.05 -0.36 18.90
N LEU A 370 15.92 -0.78 19.46
CA LEU A 370 15.69 -0.74 20.91
C LEU A 370 16.64 -1.66 21.68
N ILE A 371 16.77 -2.92 21.25
CA ILE A 371 17.64 -3.92 21.90
C ILE A 371 19.11 -3.48 21.83
N PHE A 372 19.56 -2.95 20.69
CA PHE A 372 20.91 -2.45 20.55
C PHE A 372 21.21 -1.35 21.56
N LYS A 373 20.32 -0.34 21.67
CA LYS A 373 20.48 0.77 22.60
C LYS A 373 20.32 0.37 24.07
N ALA A 374 19.41 -0.56 24.36
CA ALA A 374 19.22 -1.07 25.71
C ALA A 374 20.42 -1.89 26.19
N ASN A 375 21.02 -2.68 25.29
CA ASN A 375 22.24 -3.41 25.59
C ASN A 375 23.43 -2.47 25.87
N GLU A 376 23.58 -1.38 25.12
CA GLU A 376 24.59 -0.34 25.38
C GLU A 376 24.39 0.34 26.75
N HIS A 377 23.14 0.50 27.21
CA HIS A 377 22.83 1.23 28.44
C HIS A 377 22.81 0.37 29.71
N LEU A 378 22.13 -0.79 29.67
CA LEU A 378 21.85 -1.64 30.84
C LEU A 378 22.17 -3.12 30.60
N GLY A 379 22.86 -3.46 29.51
CA GLY A 379 23.20 -4.85 29.16
C GLY A 379 21.95 -5.74 29.01
N SER A 380 22.07 -7.02 29.42
CA SER A 380 20.99 -8.01 29.27
C SER A 380 19.70 -7.66 30.00
N ILE A 381 19.78 -6.97 31.15
CA ILE A 381 18.58 -6.52 31.90
C ILE A 381 17.80 -5.49 31.06
N GLY A 382 18.52 -4.60 30.37
CA GLY A 382 17.89 -3.64 29.47
C GLY A 382 17.15 -4.31 28.32
N ILE A 383 17.72 -5.38 27.76
CA ILE A 383 17.07 -6.16 26.69
C ILE A 383 15.74 -6.70 27.17
N GLU A 384 15.71 -7.45 28.29
CA GLU A 384 14.47 -8.06 28.79
C GLU A 384 13.40 -7.01 29.11
N ASN A 385 13.80 -5.88 29.70
CA ASN A 385 12.89 -4.77 29.95
C ASN A 385 12.30 -4.22 28.65
N VAL A 386 13.10 -3.96 27.60
CA VAL A 386 12.57 -3.51 26.30
C VAL A 386 11.51 -4.46 25.75
N LEU A 387 11.71 -5.77 25.86
CA LEU A 387 10.78 -6.77 25.31
C LEU A 387 9.43 -6.80 26.05
N ILE A 388 9.38 -6.33 27.30
CA ILE A 388 8.18 -6.30 28.16
C ILE A 388 7.52 -4.92 28.16
N GLU A 389 8.34 -3.87 28.06
CA GLU A 389 7.95 -2.50 28.41
C GLU A 389 7.65 -1.60 27.21
N CYS A 390 8.16 -1.95 26.03
CA CYS A 390 7.97 -1.17 24.81
C CYS A 390 6.94 -1.84 23.90
N GLU A 391 6.11 -1.02 23.27
CA GLU A 391 5.10 -1.47 22.30
C GLU A 391 5.52 -1.04 20.89
N ILE A 392 5.35 -1.94 19.92
CA ILE A 392 5.52 -1.62 18.49
C ILE A 392 4.30 -2.12 17.74
N GLU A 393 3.64 -1.20 17.03
CA GLU A 393 2.52 -1.47 16.12
C GLU A 393 2.92 -1.15 14.70
N VAL A 394 2.55 -2.02 13.75
CA VAL A 394 2.97 -1.90 12.36
C VAL A 394 1.87 -2.20 11.35
N LEU A 395 2.00 -1.60 10.16
CA LEU A 395 1.36 -2.09 8.94
C LEU A 395 2.21 -1.72 7.73
N GLY A 396 2.90 -2.70 7.15
CA GLY A 396 3.85 -2.45 6.07
C GLY A 396 5.03 -1.63 6.59
N ASP A 397 5.25 -0.45 6.00
CA ASP A 397 6.30 0.51 6.34
C ASP A 397 5.93 1.53 7.43
N ASP A 398 4.63 1.66 7.75
CA ASP A 398 4.15 2.53 8.82
C ASP A 398 4.34 1.85 10.19
N MET A 399 4.90 2.59 11.17
CA MET A 399 5.13 2.09 12.52
C MET A 399 4.83 3.15 13.60
N VAL A 400 4.24 2.71 14.70
CA VAL A 400 4.28 3.43 15.99
C VAL A 400 5.08 2.63 16.99
N MET A 401 6.05 3.27 17.63
CA MET A 401 6.81 2.73 18.74
C MET A 401 6.49 3.54 19.99
N ALA A 402 6.02 2.89 21.05
CA ALA A 402 5.66 3.52 22.31
C ALA A 402 6.61 3.10 23.44
N LEU A 403 7.14 4.08 24.15
CA LEU A 403 8.16 3.93 25.18
C LEU A 403 7.64 4.49 26.52
N LYS A 404 8.04 3.85 27.61
CA LYS A 404 7.85 4.34 28.98
C LYS A 404 9.19 4.38 29.70
N THR A 405 9.25 4.99 30.89
CA THR A 405 10.45 5.00 31.74
C THR A 405 10.97 3.56 31.96
N PRO A 406 12.28 3.29 31.83
CA PRO A 406 13.40 4.24 31.67
C PRO A 406 13.74 4.62 30.21
N TRP A 407 13.01 4.16 29.20
CA TRP A 407 13.38 4.25 27.77
C TRP A 407 13.07 5.59 27.10
N VAL A 408 12.40 6.51 27.80
CA VAL A 408 11.93 7.81 27.27
C VAL A 408 13.03 8.76 26.78
N TYR A 409 14.31 8.47 27.09
CA TYR A 409 15.45 9.24 26.59
C TYR A 409 15.82 8.89 25.15
N LEU A 410 15.39 7.74 24.63
CA LEU A 410 15.66 7.34 23.26
C LEU A 410 14.92 8.27 22.30
N THR A 411 15.67 8.92 21.42
CA THR A 411 15.09 9.83 20.43
C THR A 411 14.84 9.11 19.12
N LYS A 412 13.94 9.66 18.31
CA LYS A 412 13.71 9.19 16.94
C LYS A 412 15.00 9.18 16.14
N GLU A 413 15.84 10.20 16.28
CA GLU A 413 17.10 10.36 15.57
C GLU A 413 18.07 9.23 15.92
N THR A 414 18.22 8.91 17.21
CA THR A 414 19.09 7.83 17.68
C THR A 414 18.61 6.46 17.19
N LEU A 415 17.30 6.22 17.18
CA LEU A 415 16.74 4.96 16.70
C LEU A 415 16.84 4.85 15.16
N ALA A 416 16.58 5.93 14.44
CA ALA A 416 16.71 6.01 12.99
C ALA A 416 18.16 5.79 12.53
N GLU A 417 19.15 6.29 13.28
CA GLU A 417 20.57 6.06 13.03
C GLU A 417 20.92 4.58 13.11
N VAL A 418 20.48 3.87 14.16
CA VAL A 418 20.71 2.42 14.28
C VAL A 418 20.09 1.65 13.11
N VAL A 419 18.86 2.00 12.73
CA VAL A 419 18.19 1.34 11.60
C VAL A 419 18.88 1.63 10.27
N HIS A 420 19.34 2.86 10.06
CA HIS A 420 20.12 3.22 8.89
C HIS A 420 21.46 2.47 8.86
N ASP A 421 22.19 2.41 9.97
CA ASP A 421 23.49 1.73 10.01
C ASP A 421 23.37 0.21 9.83
N CYS A 422 22.33 -0.40 10.39
CA CYS A 422 22.13 -1.84 10.35
C CYS A 422 21.51 -2.31 9.02
N PHE A 423 20.49 -1.62 8.53
CA PHE A 423 19.66 -2.07 7.41
C PHE A 423 19.72 -1.14 6.20
N ASN A 424 20.32 0.05 6.34
CA ASN A 424 20.37 1.09 5.32
C ASN A 424 18.96 1.41 4.77
N ILE A 425 18.06 1.63 5.74
CA ILE A 425 16.67 2.06 5.61
C ILE A 425 16.53 3.41 6.32
N ASP A 426 15.97 4.40 5.63
CA ASP A 426 15.93 5.79 6.11
C ASP A 426 14.62 6.12 6.84
N TRP A 427 14.72 6.22 8.16
CA TRP A 427 13.69 6.70 9.08
C TRP A 427 13.87 8.15 9.52
N SER A 428 14.93 8.84 9.07
CA SER A 428 15.21 10.24 9.42
C SER A 428 14.30 11.25 8.72
N GLY A 429 13.42 10.77 7.81
CA GLY A 429 12.53 11.61 7.02
C GLY A 429 11.65 12.56 7.82
N ARG A 430 11.22 13.65 7.17
CA ARG A 430 10.36 14.70 7.76
C ARG A 430 9.01 14.18 8.26
N LYS A 431 8.57 13.03 7.76
CA LYS A 431 7.32 12.39 8.17
C LYS A 431 7.45 11.51 9.40
N SER A 432 8.67 11.12 9.76
CA SER A 432 8.92 10.47 11.03
C SER A 432 9.05 11.54 12.10
N PHE A 433 8.40 11.40 13.25
CA PHE A 433 8.43 12.38 14.34
C PHE A 433 8.21 11.71 15.70
N SER A 434 8.50 12.46 16.77
CA SER A 434 8.25 12.03 18.15
C SER A 434 7.20 12.91 18.80
N THR A 435 6.41 12.34 19.69
CA THR A 435 5.50 13.08 20.54
C THR A 435 5.38 12.48 21.94
N ARG A 436 4.95 13.31 22.90
CA ARG A 436 4.53 12.89 24.24
C ARG A 436 3.00 12.91 24.40
N GLN A 437 2.28 13.28 23.35
CA GLN A 437 0.83 13.30 23.33
C GLN A 437 0.32 12.15 22.47
N LEU A 438 -0.47 11.28 23.08
CA LEU A 438 -1.12 10.19 22.35
C LEU A 438 -2.20 10.72 21.41
N MET A 439 -2.92 11.77 21.81
CA MET A 439 -4.06 12.35 21.10
C MET A 439 -3.95 13.87 20.97
N ASP A 440 -4.62 14.41 19.95
CA ASP A 440 -4.78 15.84 19.71
C ASP A 440 -5.98 16.40 20.49
N ASP A 441 -5.78 16.71 21.77
CA ASP A 441 -6.83 17.29 22.62
C ASP A 441 -7.00 18.82 22.44
N SER A 442 -6.16 19.46 21.60
CA SER A 442 -6.30 20.88 21.25
C SER A 442 -7.25 21.09 20.05
N LEU A 443 -7.98 22.21 20.04
CA LEU A 443 -8.84 22.60 18.92
C LEU A 443 -8.03 22.68 17.61
N PRO A 444 -8.56 22.14 16.48
CA PRO A 444 -7.90 22.22 15.17
C PRO A 444 -7.58 23.67 14.77
N GLY A 445 -6.48 23.87 14.05
CA GLY A 445 -6.18 25.14 13.36
C GLY A 445 -5.35 26.17 14.14
N THR A 446 -5.08 25.98 15.44
CA THR A 446 -4.28 26.94 16.24
C THR A 446 -2.89 26.45 16.63
N VAL A 447 -2.61 25.14 16.51
CA VAL A 447 -1.34 24.54 16.94
C VAL A 447 -0.97 23.40 15.98
N PRO A 448 0.32 23.17 15.65
CA PRO A 448 0.74 21.98 14.91
C PRO A 448 0.21 20.71 15.57
N PHE A 449 -0.17 19.71 14.75
CA PHE A 449 -0.58 18.37 15.21
C PHE A 449 0.44 17.81 16.20
N LYS A 450 -0.04 17.34 17.35
CA LYS A 450 0.79 16.86 18.45
C LYS A 450 0.56 15.39 18.76
N GLY A 451 -0.56 14.81 18.37
CA GLY A 451 -0.91 13.42 18.66
C GLY A 451 -0.06 12.41 17.88
N VAL A 452 -0.24 11.13 18.22
CA VAL A 452 0.28 10.03 17.42
C VAL A 452 -0.41 10.02 16.05
N GLN A 453 0.38 9.83 14.99
CA GLN A 453 -0.12 9.55 13.66
C GLN A 453 0.20 8.11 13.29
N PHE A 454 -0.81 7.35 12.89
CA PHE A 454 -0.62 5.99 12.40
C PHE A 454 -1.53 5.69 11.22
N LEU A 455 -0.98 5.06 10.18
CA LEU A 455 -1.64 4.85 8.89
C LEU A 455 -2.17 6.16 8.28
N GLY A 456 -1.48 7.27 8.58
CA GLY A 456 -1.85 8.65 8.24
C GLY A 456 -3.07 9.22 8.97
N THR A 457 -3.56 8.55 10.02
CA THR A 457 -4.72 8.96 10.84
C THR A 457 -4.25 9.47 12.19
N TYR A 458 -4.89 10.52 12.69
CA TYR A 458 -4.71 11.05 14.04
C TYR A 458 -5.92 10.71 14.92
N PHE A 459 -5.75 10.84 16.23
CA PHE A 459 -6.78 10.51 17.22
C PHE A 459 -7.04 11.70 18.13
N ARG A 460 -8.29 11.89 18.54
CA ARG A 460 -8.68 12.95 19.49
C ARG A 460 -9.81 12.50 20.40
N HIS A 461 -9.90 13.12 21.57
CA HIS A 461 -11.11 13.05 22.35
C HIS A 461 -12.23 13.91 21.76
N GLN A 462 -13.43 13.37 21.77
CA GLN A 462 -14.66 14.07 21.46
C GLN A 462 -15.70 13.75 22.54
N ARG A 463 -16.59 14.70 22.86
CA ARG A 463 -17.78 14.39 23.67
C ARG A 463 -18.88 13.91 22.75
N TRP A 464 -19.45 12.75 23.05
CA TRP A 464 -20.63 12.26 22.36
C TRP A 464 -21.86 13.06 22.81
N ASN A 465 -22.31 14.02 21.99
CA ASN A 465 -23.31 15.06 22.31
C ASN A 465 -22.74 16.28 23.06
N GLU A 466 -23.49 17.37 23.05
CA GLU A 466 -23.11 18.67 23.63
C GLU A 466 -23.17 18.71 25.18
N SER A 467 -23.53 17.60 25.83
CA SER A 467 -23.63 17.55 27.30
C SER A 467 -22.24 17.57 27.97
N PRO A 468 -22.04 18.36 29.04
CA PRO A 468 -20.80 18.29 29.82
C PRO A 468 -20.59 16.94 30.53
N TYR A 469 -21.67 16.16 30.69
CA TYR A 469 -21.66 14.81 31.27
C TYR A 469 -21.54 13.70 30.23
N ALA A 470 -21.46 14.05 28.94
CA ALA A 470 -21.39 13.05 27.90
C ALA A 470 -20.05 12.30 27.92
N ARG A 471 -20.12 11.01 27.56
CA ARG A 471 -18.95 10.14 27.48
C ARG A 471 -17.91 10.75 26.54
N LYS A 472 -16.66 10.84 27.02
CA LYS A 472 -15.51 11.11 26.15
C LYS A 472 -15.24 9.85 25.32
N ILE A 473 -15.18 10.04 24.02
CA ILE A 473 -14.92 9.00 23.02
C ILE A 473 -13.66 9.38 22.25
N VAL A 474 -12.93 8.37 21.79
CA VAL A 474 -11.80 8.56 20.89
C VAL A 474 -12.30 8.44 19.46
N VAL A 475 -12.01 9.44 18.63
CA VAL A 475 -12.40 9.44 17.22
C VAL A 475 -11.19 9.59 16.30
N PRO A 476 -11.15 8.87 15.17
CA PRO A 476 -10.10 9.01 14.17
C PRO A 476 -10.37 10.23 13.29
N TYR A 477 -9.31 10.87 12.80
CA TYR A 477 -9.45 11.93 11.81
C TYR A 477 -8.23 12.07 10.89
N ARG A 478 -8.43 12.76 9.76
CA ARG A 478 -7.40 13.14 8.79
C ARG A 478 -7.18 14.65 8.76
N PRO A 479 -5.96 15.13 8.49
CA PRO A 479 -5.73 16.54 8.22
C PRO A 479 -6.60 17.05 7.07
N PHE A 480 -7.17 18.25 7.22
CA PHE A 480 -8.11 18.82 6.24
C PHE A 480 -7.46 18.97 4.85
N GLN A 481 -6.20 19.39 4.79
CA GLN A 481 -5.45 19.57 3.54
C GLN A 481 -5.45 18.30 2.66
N GLU A 482 -5.20 17.12 3.24
CA GLU A 482 -5.18 15.86 2.48
C GLU A 482 -6.55 15.53 1.89
N THR A 483 -7.61 15.76 2.68
CA THR A 483 -9.00 15.57 2.26
C THR A 483 -9.36 16.50 1.12
N TYR A 484 -9.05 17.79 1.26
CA TYR A 484 -9.32 18.80 0.25
C TYR A 484 -8.59 18.51 -1.07
N LEU A 485 -7.30 18.19 -1.01
CA LEU A 485 -6.51 17.88 -2.21
C LEU A 485 -7.00 16.59 -2.89
N SER A 486 -7.51 15.62 -2.15
CA SER A 486 -8.10 14.40 -2.70
C SER A 486 -9.44 14.65 -3.41
N LEU A 487 -10.21 15.65 -2.98
CA LEU A 487 -11.40 16.13 -3.71
C LEU A 487 -11.04 16.94 -4.95
N LEU A 488 -10.06 17.82 -4.81
CA LEU A 488 -9.67 18.73 -5.87
C LEU A 488 -8.99 17.99 -7.02
N PHE A 489 -8.20 16.96 -6.74
CA PHE A 489 -7.51 16.16 -7.76
C PHE A 489 -7.95 14.68 -7.69
N PRO A 490 -9.14 14.36 -8.22
CA PRO A 490 -9.72 13.04 -8.05
C PRO A 490 -8.92 11.97 -8.79
N LYS A 491 -8.49 10.93 -8.05
CA LYS A 491 -7.76 9.79 -8.63
C LYS A 491 -8.61 8.92 -9.57
N TYR A 492 -9.93 8.90 -9.36
CA TYR A 492 -10.88 8.05 -10.04
C TYR A 492 -12.19 8.77 -10.33
N GLY A 493 -12.90 8.28 -11.34
CA GLY A 493 -14.18 8.84 -11.77
C GLY A 493 -13.98 10.07 -12.65
N ASP A 494 -15.05 10.44 -13.34
CA ASP A 494 -15.12 11.71 -14.05
C ASP A 494 -15.48 12.86 -13.08
N HIS A 495 -15.63 14.05 -13.64
CA HIS A 495 -15.99 15.27 -12.92
C HIS A 495 -17.51 15.52 -12.91
N THR A 496 -18.32 14.46 -12.99
CA THR A 496 -19.78 14.58 -12.88
C THR A 496 -20.21 14.86 -11.43
N PRO A 497 -21.36 15.53 -11.22
CA PRO A 497 -21.86 15.80 -9.87
C PRO A 497 -22.03 14.52 -9.03
N GLY A 498 -22.53 13.43 -9.62
CA GLY A 498 -22.69 12.15 -8.93
C GLY A 498 -21.36 11.55 -8.45
N ASN A 499 -20.31 11.61 -9.26
CA ASN A 499 -18.97 11.15 -8.86
C ASN A 499 -18.30 12.07 -7.84
N SER A 500 -18.48 13.41 -7.95
CA SER A 500 -18.01 14.35 -6.93
C SER A 500 -18.72 14.13 -5.59
N TRP A 501 -20.02 13.86 -5.61
CA TRP A 501 -20.82 13.53 -4.43
C TRP A 501 -20.37 12.22 -3.77
N LEU A 502 -20.14 11.16 -4.55
CA LEU A 502 -19.58 9.89 -4.05
C LEU A 502 -18.21 10.07 -3.39
N ARG A 503 -17.33 10.87 -3.99
CA ARG A 503 -16.02 11.20 -3.41
C ARG A 503 -16.17 11.97 -2.10
N ALA A 504 -17.07 12.94 -2.07
CA ALA A 504 -17.33 13.76 -0.88
C ALA A 504 -17.83 12.91 0.30
N ILE A 505 -18.81 12.01 0.09
CA ILE A 505 -19.27 11.13 1.19
C ILE A 505 -18.19 10.14 1.64
N GLY A 506 -17.38 9.59 0.73
CA GLY A 506 -16.29 8.68 1.10
C GLY A 506 -15.18 9.38 1.89
N LEU A 507 -14.89 10.64 1.56
CA LEU A 507 -13.94 11.46 2.31
C LEU A 507 -14.53 11.98 3.62
N TYR A 508 -15.84 12.21 3.68
CA TYR A 508 -16.54 12.51 4.93
C TYR A 508 -16.39 11.37 5.93
N MET A 509 -16.57 10.12 5.49
CA MET A 509 -16.34 8.96 6.35
C MET A 509 -14.94 8.97 6.96
N ASN A 510 -13.89 9.25 6.20
CA ASN A 510 -12.51 9.24 6.70
C ASN A 510 -12.11 10.50 7.50
N GLY A 511 -12.77 11.63 7.26
CA GLY A 511 -12.31 12.95 7.70
C GLY A 511 -13.19 13.64 8.75
N ALA A 512 -14.43 13.21 8.96
CA ALA A 512 -15.41 13.92 9.80
C ALA A 512 -15.02 14.04 11.29
N GLY A 513 -14.08 13.22 11.78
CA GLY A 513 -13.51 13.43 13.12
C GLY A 513 -12.78 14.76 13.28
N ASN A 514 -12.40 15.42 12.18
CA ASN A 514 -11.90 16.79 12.17
C ASN A 514 -13.07 17.77 11.94
N PRO A 515 -13.42 18.63 12.93
CA PRO A 515 -14.49 19.61 12.82
C PRO A 515 -14.43 20.50 11.57
N GLU A 516 -13.24 20.95 11.16
CA GLU A 516 -13.09 21.78 9.96
C GLU A 516 -13.44 21.00 8.69
N THR A 517 -13.03 19.73 8.65
CA THR A 517 -13.34 18.82 7.54
C THR A 517 -14.83 18.50 7.51
N GLN A 518 -15.42 18.19 8.66
CA GLN A 518 -16.85 17.94 8.81
C GLN A 518 -17.67 19.13 8.28
N ILE A 519 -17.47 20.32 8.83
CA ILE A 519 -18.25 21.53 8.51
C ILE A 519 -18.11 21.88 7.03
N TRP A 520 -16.88 21.82 6.49
CA TRP A 520 -16.65 22.16 5.09
C TRP A 520 -17.28 21.14 4.14
N LEU A 521 -17.16 19.84 4.43
CA LEU A 521 -17.75 18.79 3.60
C LEU A 521 -19.28 18.76 3.67
N GLU A 522 -19.89 19.06 4.81
CA GLU A 522 -21.35 19.19 4.92
C GLU A 522 -21.87 20.30 4.00
N LYS A 523 -21.24 21.47 4.01
CA LYS A 523 -21.58 22.57 3.10
C LYS A 523 -21.32 22.21 1.63
N TYR A 524 -20.27 21.45 1.35
CA TYR A 524 -19.98 21.00 -0.01
C TYR A 524 -21.02 19.99 -0.51
N LEU A 525 -21.45 19.05 0.35
CA LEU A 525 -22.53 18.12 0.04
C LEU A 525 -23.85 18.85 -0.17
N ASP A 526 -24.18 19.85 0.65
CA ASP A 526 -25.35 20.71 0.44
C ASP A 526 -25.30 21.38 -0.94
N TYR A 527 -24.15 21.96 -1.30
CA TYR A 527 -23.94 22.56 -2.61
C TYR A 527 -24.12 21.56 -3.76
N LEU A 528 -23.50 20.38 -3.68
CA LEU A 528 -23.63 19.35 -4.71
C LEU A 528 -25.08 18.89 -4.87
N GLU A 529 -25.83 18.78 -3.78
CA GLU A 529 -27.24 18.39 -3.77
C GLU A 529 -28.19 19.47 -4.33
N THR A 530 -27.72 20.72 -4.50
CA THR A 530 -28.46 21.75 -5.27
C THR A 530 -28.37 21.56 -6.79
N ILE A 531 -27.39 20.77 -7.26
CA ILE A 531 -27.18 20.51 -8.69
C ILE A 531 -28.00 19.26 -9.05
N PRO A 532 -28.78 19.27 -10.15
CA PRO A 532 -29.50 18.07 -10.58
C PRO A 532 -28.53 16.94 -10.98
N PHE A 533 -28.64 15.79 -10.32
CA PHE A 533 -27.99 14.54 -10.72
C PHE A 533 -28.74 13.33 -10.18
N ASP A 534 -28.62 12.19 -10.86
CA ASP A 534 -29.15 10.92 -10.38
C ASP A 534 -28.25 10.37 -9.27
N ARG A 535 -28.83 10.11 -8.09
CA ARG A 535 -28.07 9.58 -6.95
C ARG A 535 -27.51 8.20 -7.29
N PRO A 536 -26.19 7.99 -7.19
CA PRO A 536 -25.61 6.69 -7.48
C PRO A 536 -26.14 5.61 -6.55
N THR A 537 -26.58 4.49 -7.12
CA THR A 537 -27.16 3.36 -6.39
C THR A 537 -26.11 2.31 -5.98
N ALA A 538 -24.86 2.48 -6.39
CA ALA A 538 -23.78 1.58 -6.05
C ALA A 538 -22.46 2.34 -5.87
N TRP A 539 -21.60 1.82 -5.00
CA TRP A 539 -20.24 2.30 -4.90
C TRP A 539 -19.44 1.84 -6.12
N PRO A 540 -18.53 2.67 -6.65
CA PRO A 540 -17.54 2.18 -7.60
C PRO A 540 -16.74 1.04 -6.99
N ARG A 541 -16.40 -0.01 -7.76
CA ARG A 541 -15.57 -1.15 -7.29
C ARG A 541 -14.29 -0.73 -6.54
N SER A 542 -13.71 0.41 -6.91
CA SER A 542 -12.52 0.97 -6.25
C SER A 542 -12.76 1.52 -4.84
N MET A 543 -14.01 1.81 -4.49
CA MET A 543 -14.46 2.36 -3.21
C MET A 543 -15.23 1.34 -2.37
N GLU A 544 -15.75 0.26 -2.96
CA GLU A 544 -16.49 -0.79 -2.23
C GLU A 544 -15.75 -1.26 -0.98
N ARG A 545 -14.42 -1.51 -1.08
CA ARG A 545 -13.60 -1.93 0.07
C ARG A 545 -13.58 -0.96 1.25
N MET A 546 -13.81 0.34 1.01
CA MET A 546 -13.85 1.35 2.07
C MET A 546 -15.14 1.29 2.88
N VAL A 547 -16.19 0.73 2.31
CA VAL A 547 -17.56 0.77 2.83
C VAL A 547 -18.14 -0.62 3.08
N THR A 548 -17.46 -1.67 2.63
CA THR A 548 -17.80 -3.05 2.94
C THR A 548 -17.50 -3.36 4.40
N ARG A 549 -18.49 -3.97 5.05
CA ARG A 549 -18.47 -4.41 6.44
C ARG A 549 -17.25 -5.28 6.77
N ASP A 550 -16.80 -6.10 5.83
CA ASP A 550 -15.76 -7.10 6.03
C ASP A 550 -14.60 -6.89 5.04
N PHE A 551 -13.37 -6.74 5.57
CA PHE A 551 -12.13 -6.70 4.78
C PHE A 551 -11.99 -7.91 3.85
N TRP A 552 -12.69 -9.00 4.19
CA TRP A 552 -12.65 -10.28 3.52
C TRP A 552 -13.79 -10.51 2.52
N ASN A 553 -14.73 -9.57 2.36
CA ASN A 553 -15.83 -9.67 1.40
C ASN A 553 -16.63 -11.00 1.49
N ILE A 554 -16.80 -11.58 2.68
CA ILE A 554 -17.63 -12.79 2.81
C ILE A 554 -19.10 -12.36 2.73
N GLY A 555 -19.74 -12.55 1.58
CA GLY A 555 -21.20 -12.64 1.45
C GLY A 555 -22.04 -11.37 1.72
N HIS A 556 -21.43 -10.24 2.06
CA HIS A 556 -22.15 -8.99 2.35
C HIS A 556 -21.99 -7.98 1.21
N LEU A 557 -23.12 -7.50 0.69
CA LEU A 557 -23.14 -6.41 -0.29
C LEU A 557 -22.71 -5.10 0.40
N PRO A 558 -21.92 -4.23 -0.28
CA PRO A 558 -21.66 -2.89 0.20
C PRO A 558 -22.99 -2.17 0.47
N PRO A 559 -23.11 -1.39 1.56
CA PRO A 559 -24.30 -0.59 1.81
C PRO A 559 -24.48 0.41 0.66
N LEU A 560 -25.73 0.79 0.37
CA LEU A 560 -25.99 1.78 -0.68
C LEU A 560 -25.32 3.12 -0.34
N PRO A 561 -24.74 3.84 -1.33
CA PRO A 561 -24.21 5.17 -1.10
C PRO A 561 -25.29 6.11 -0.58
N ARG A 562 -25.09 6.67 0.61
CA ARG A 562 -25.99 7.66 1.21
C ARG A 562 -25.20 8.69 2.00
N ARG A 563 -25.71 9.92 2.02
CA ARG A 563 -25.25 10.94 2.96
C ARG A 563 -25.60 10.47 4.38
N ILE A 564 -24.63 10.54 5.29
CA ILE A 564 -24.82 10.25 6.71
C ILE A 564 -24.73 11.55 7.51
N THR A 565 -25.44 11.62 8.62
CA THR A 565 -25.30 12.71 9.59
C THR A 565 -24.05 12.51 10.44
N ILE A 566 -23.58 13.57 11.10
CA ILE A 566 -22.46 13.46 12.06
C ILE A 566 -22.78 12.48 13.20
N GLU A 567 -24.04 12.40 13.63
CA GLU A 567 -24.44 11.44 14.68
C GLU A 567 -24.38 9.99 14.19
N GLN A 568 -24.78 9.73 12.95
CA GLN A 568 -24.60 8.42 12.33
C GLN A 568 -23.12 8.08 12.16
N TRP A 569 -22.28 9.08 11.85
CA TRP A 569 -20.84 8.90 11.79
C TRP A 569 -20.21 8.58 13.15
N TYR A 570 -20.63 9.26 14.23
CA TYR A 570 -20.16 8.93 15.59
C TYR A 570 -20.56 7.52 16.00
N ARG A 571 -21.79 7.10 15.69
CA ARG A 571 -22.23 5.72 15.90
C ARG A 571 -21.33 4.73 15.18
N LEU A 572 -21.03 4.98 13.91
CA LEU A 572 -20.11 4.17 13.11
C LEU A 572 -18.70 4.12 13.73
N ALA A 573 -18.17 5.26 14.18
CA ALA A 573 -16.82 5.35 14.73
C ALA A 573 -16.67 4.64 16.07
N VAL A 574 -17.68 4.70 16.94
CA VAL A 574 -17.53 4.33 18.36
C VAL A 574 -18.28 3.07 18.75
N LEU A 575 -19.49 2.83 18.22
CA LEU A 575 -20.25 1.67 18.66
C LEU A 575 -19.57 0.38 18.21
N PRO A 576 -19.48 -0.63 19.08
CA PRO A 576 -19.08 -1.96 18.65
C PRO A 576 -19.88 -2.36 17.42
N ARG A 577 -19.23 -3.11 16.54
CA ARG A 577 -19.84 -3.56 15.30
C ARG A 577 -21.08 -4.39 15.61
N ASP A 578 -22.26 -3.87 15.26
CA ASP A 578 -23.50 -4.64 15.33
C ASP A 578 -23.50 -5.66 14.17
N PRO A 579 -23.72 -6.96 14.43
CA PRO A 579 -23.88 -7.96 13.39
C PRO A 579 -25.07 -7.72 12.44
N GLU A 580 -25.96 -6.76 12.71
CA GLU A 580 -27.13 -6.43 11.88
C GLU A 580 -27.05 -5.05 11.19
N ASP A 581 -26.14 -4.13 11.60
CA ASP A 581 -25.84 -2.86 10.90
C ASP A 581 -24.83 -3.05 9.74
#